data_AF-A0A060C9D0-F1
#
_entry.id   AF-A0A060C9D0-F1
#
_cell.length_a   1.000
_cell.length_b   1.000
_cell.length_c   1.000
_cell.angle_alpha   90.00
_cell.angle_beta   90.00
_cell.angle_gamma   90.00
#
_symmetry.space_group_name_H-M   'P 1'
#
loop_
_entity.id
_entity.type
_entity.pdbx_description
1 polymer ?
#
loop_
_entity_poly.entity_id
_entity_poly.type
_entity_poly.pdbx_seq_one_letter_code
_entity_poly.pdbx_strand_id
1 'polypeptide(L)'
;MIPNPHLESSEWGWQVDPHGLRFLLNELYDRYQSRYYCRNGLGARDVVAEDGSINDDYRIDYLRPTYNSSTGSHRGWCKLLGYACWGQL
;
A
#
# COMPACT_ATOMS: atom_id res chain seq x y z
N MET A 1 -11.26 6.64 -15.82
CA MET A 1 -10.67 5.28 -15.77
C MET A 1 -11.79 4.29 -15.66
N ILE A 2 -11.72 3.17 -16.38
CA ILE A 2 -12.64 2.05 -16.20
C ILE A 2 -12.08 1.23 -15.01
N PRO A 3 -12.84 1.02 -13.93
CA PRO A 3 -12.35 0.26 -12.78
C PRO A 3 -12.15 -1.21 -13.15
N ASN A 4 -11.07 -1.80 -12.66
CA ASN A 4 -10.81 -3.23 -12.76
C ASN A 4 -11.87 -4.00 -11.94
N PRO A 5 -12.70 -4.86 -12.55
CA PRO A 5 -13.77 -5.58 -11.84
C PRO A 5 -13.26 -6.64 -10.85
N HIS A 6 -11.95 -6.95 -10.85
CA HIS A 6 -11.34 -7.92 -9.96
C HIS A 6 -10.73 -7.29 -8.69
N LEU A 7 -10.78 -5.97 -8.55
CA LEU A 7 -10.21 -5.26 -7.41
C LEU A 7 -11.29 -4.55 -6.61
N GLU A 8 -11.19 -4.65 -5.29
CA GLU A 8 -12.00 -3.86 -4.37
C GLU A 8 -11.62 -2.38 -4.45
N SER A 9 -12.54 -1.51 -4.02
CA SER A 9 -12.34 -0.07 -4.02
C SER A 9 -12.58 0.51 -2.63
N SER A 10 -11.78 1.51 -2.25
CA SER A 10 -12.00 2.29 -1.03
C SER A 10 -13.30 3.09 -1.09
N GLU A 11 -13.68 3.70 0.04
CA GLU A 11 -14.82 4.65 0.09
C GLU A 11 -14.68 5.83 -0.89
N TRP A 12 -13.45 6.13 -1.33
CA TRP A 12 -13.13 7.18 -2.28
C TRP A 12 -13.05 6.69 -3.74
N GLY A 13 -13.42 5.42 -3.98
CA GLY A 13 -13.37 4.80 -5.31
C GLY A 13 -11.95 4.45 -5.78
N TRP A 14 -10.96 4.44 -4.89
CA TRP A 14 -9.59 4.06 -5.24
C TRP A 14 -9.45 2.54 -5.17
N GLN A 15 -8.99 1.94 -6.28
CA GLN A 15 -8.81 0.49 -6.32
C GLN A 15 -7.64 0.06 -5.45
N VAL A 16 -7.86 -1.01 -4.68
CA VAL A 16 -6.88 -1.58 -3.76
C VAL A 16 -6.24 -2.79 -4.44
N ASP A 17 -4.97 -2.64 -4.84
CA ASP A 17 -4.16 -3.73 -5.39
C ASP A 17 -2.93 -3.99 -4.50
N PRO A 18 -2.88 -5.12 -3.78
CA PRO A 18 -1.75 -5.45 -2.91
C PRO A 18 -0.45 -5.75 -3.68
N HIS A 19 -0.51 -6.01 -4.99
CA HIS A 19 0.65 -6.30 -5.83
C HIS A 19 1.10 -5.10 -6.68
N GLY A 20 0.25 -4.10 -6.86
CA GLY A 20 0.53 -2.94 -7.71
C GLY A 20 1.82 -2.20 -7.33
N LEU A 21 2.08 -2.03 -6.02
CA LEU A 21 3.32 -1.38 -5.56
C LEU A 21 4.57 -2.20 -5.93
N ARG A 22 4.53 -3.52 -5.76
CA ARG A 22 5.65 -4.39 -6.13
C ARG A 22 5.90 -4.34 -7.64
N PHE A 23 4.84 -4.42 -8.43
CA PHE A 23 4.94 -4.33 -9.89
C PHE A 23 5.60 -3.02 -10.31
N LEU A 24 5.12 -1.88 -9.77
CA LEU A 24 5.70 -0.57 -10.04
C LEU A 24 7.18 -0.48 -9.64
N LEU A 25 7.56 -0.98 -8.47
CA LEU A 25 8.95 -0.95 -8.01
C LEU A 25 9.87 -1.78 -8.92
N ASN A 26 9.40 -2.93 -9.40
CA ASN A 26 10.14 -3.74 -10.37
C ASN A 26 10.29 -3.01 -11.71
N GLU A 27 9.22 -2.45 -12.27
CA GLU A 27 9.27 -1.69 -13.52
C GLU A 27 10.23 -0.49 -13.45
N LEU A 28 10.20 0.23 -12.32
CA LEU A 28 11.10 1.35 -12.08
C LEU A 28 12.56 0.88 -11.92
N TYR A 29 12.78 -0.23 -11.21
CA TYR A 29 14.11 -0.80 -11.07
C TYR A 29 14.66 -1.29 -12.41
N ASP A 30 13.87 -2.02 -13.19
CA ASP A 30 14.29 -2.53 -14.50
C ASP A 30 14.67 -1.38 -15.43
N ARG A 31 13.91 -0.28 -15.40
CA ARG A 31 14.16 0.91 -16.23
C ARG A 31 15.36 1.75 -15.79
N TYR A 32 15.53 1.97 -14.48
CA TYR A 32 16.47 2.98 -13.96
C TYR A 32 17.59 2.41 -13.09
N GLN A 33 17.56 1.12 -12.76
CA GLN A 33 18.52 0.39 -11.92
C GLN A 33 18.81 1.09 -10.58
N SER A 34 17.83 1.86 -10.08
CA SER A 34 17.93 2.71 -8.90
C SER A 34 17.08 2.18 -7.75
N ARG A 35 17.45 2.47 -6.51
CA ARG A 35 16.69 2.03 -5.33
C ARG A 35 15.73 3.13 -4.86
N TYR A 36 14.59 2.76 -4.29
CA TYR A 36 13.51 3.70 -4.00
C TYR A 36 13.08 3.71 -2.54
N TYR A 37 12.59 4.87 -2.11
CA TYR A 37 11.80 5.01 -0.88
C TYR A 37 10.33 5.15 -1.27
N CYS A 38 9.44 4.48 -0.53
CA CYS A 38 8.01 4.52 -0.81
C CYS A 38 7.24 5.15 0.36
N ARG A 39 6.18 5.89 0.01
CA ARG A 39 5.10 6.23 0.94
C ARG A 39 3.79 5.64 0.45
N ASN A 40 3.06 4.97 1.33
CA ASN A 40 1.74 4.38 1.03
C ASN A 40 0.81 4.49 2.24
N GLY A 41 -0.50 4.57 1.99
CA GLY A 41 -1.51 4.80 3.02
C GLY A 41 -2.92 4.70 2.47
N LEU A 42 -3.89 4.50 3.37
CA LEU A 42 -5.32 4.53 3.08
C LEU A 42 -5.97 5.68 3.83
N GLY A 43 -6.55 6.61 3.07
CA GLY A 43 -7.52 7.56 3.59
C GLY A 43 -8.86 6.85 3.82
N ALA A 44 -9.33 6.88 5.05
CA ALA A 44 -10.59 6.27 5.47
C ALA A 44 -11.13 7.04 6.69
N ARG A 45 -12.45 7.08 6.86
CA ARG A 45 -13.09 7.69 8.04
C ARG A 45 -12.91 6.83 9.29
N ASP A 46 -12.22 7.38 10.27
CA ASP A 46 -12.10 6.77 11.60
C ASP A 46 -13.37 7.04 12.44
N VAL A 47 -13.75 6.05 13.25
CA VAL A 47 -14.85 6.15 14.21
C VAL A 47 -14.28 6.00 15.62
N VAL A 48 -14.58 6.97 16.48
CA VAL A 48 -14.21 6.92 17.90
C VAL A 48 -15.25 6.10 18.64
N ALA A 49 -14.84 5.00 19.26
CA ALA A 49 -15.69 4.15 20.08
C ALA A 49 -16.04 4.83 21.42
N GLU A 50 -17.02 4.28 22.14
CA GLU A 50 -17.48 4.83 23.43
C GLU A 50 -16.36 4.90 24.49
N ASP A 51 -15.39 4.00 24.43
CA ASP A 51 -14.20 3.96 25.30
C ASP A 51 -13.06 4.89 24.84
N GLY A 52 -13.26 5.61 23.74
CA GLY A 52 -12.28 6.50 23.13
C GLY A 52 -11.28 5.82 22.18
N SER A 53 -11.39 4.50 21.98
CA SER A 53 -10.54 3.77 21.02
C SER A 53 -10.92 4.06 19.56
N ILE A 54 -9.97 3.82 18.65
CA ILE A 54 -10.20 3.82 17.19
C ILE A 54 -9.81 2.43 16.68
N ASN A 55 -10.79 1.71 16.13
CA ASN A 55 -10.59 0.40 15.54
C ASN A 55 -10.42 0.55 14.03
N ASP A 56 -9.18 0.72 13.56
CA ASP A 56 -8.87 0.99 12.15
C ASP A 56 -8.39 -0.25 11.38
N ASP A 57 -9.03 -1.40 11.62
CA ASP A 57 -8.70 -2.68 10.98
C ASP A 57 -8.69 -2.58 9.44
N TYR A 58 -9.56 -1.77 8.83
CA TYR A 58 -9.55 -1.51 7.38
C TYR A 58 -8.21 -0.95 6.88
N ARG A 59 -7.52 -0.13 7.68
CA ARG A 59 -6.24 0.46 7.34
C ARG A 59 -5.13 -0.57 7.48
N ILE A 60 -5.21 -1.40 8.52
CA ILE A 60 -4.31 -2.53 8.73
C ILE A 60 -4.43 -3.52 7.56
N ASP A 61 -5.65 -3.87 7.16
CA ASP A 61 -5.94 -4.82 6.08
C ASP A 61 -5.53 -4.28 4.70
N TYR A 62 -5.55 -2.97 4.50
CA TYR A 62 -4.98 -2.34 3.31
C TYR A 62 -3.44 -2.37 3.29
N LEU A 63 -2.81 -1.99 4.40
CA LEU A 63 -1.36 -1.80 4.48
C LEU A 63 -0.59 -3.13 4.51
N ARG A 64 -1.07 -4.09 5.30
CA ARG A 64 -0.38 -5.37 5.54
C ARG A 64 -0.04 -6.13 4.25
N PRO A 65 -0.97 -6.41 3.32
CA PRO A 65 -0.66 -7.18 2.12
C PRO A 65 0.24 -6.39 1.17
N THR A 66 0.01 -5.08 1.02
CA THR A 66 0.84 -4.18 0.19
C THR A 66 2.29 -4.10 0.69
N TYR A 67 2.47 -3.98 2.01
CA TYR A 67 3.78 -4.00 2.66
C TYR A 67 4.47 -5.35 2.47
N ASN A 68 3.79 -6.47 2.76
CA ASN A 68 4.37 -7.80 2.62
C ASN A 68 4.76 -8.12 1.16
N SER A 69 3.95 -7.68 0.21
CA SER A 69 4.20 -7.84 -1.22
C SER A 69 5.42 -7.04 -1.69
N SER A 70 5.61 -5.81 -1.19
CA SER A 70 6.69 -4.91 -1.60
C SER A 70 8.01 -5.12 -0.85
N THR A 71 7.97 -5.59 0.40
CA THR A 71 9.15 -5.81 1.25
C THR A 71 9.56 -7.27 1.41
N GLY A 72 8.66 -8.20 1.08
CA GLY A 72 8.92 -9.63 1.19
C GLY A 72 10.15 -10.05 0.39
N SER A 73 10.95 -10.97 0.95
CA SER A 73 12.28 -11.42 0.49
C SER A 73 12.31 -12.15 -0.87
N HIS A 74 11.30 -11.95 -1.71
CA HIS A 74 11.18 -12.56 -3.02
C HIS A 74 12.45 -12.26 -3.81
N ARG A 75 13.17 -13.33 -4.15
CA ARG A 75 14.42 -13.34 -4.90
C ARG A 75 14.19 -12.75 -6.29
N GLY A 76 14.15 -11.44 -6.38
CA GLY A 76 13.88 -10.74 -7.62
C GLY A 76 13.61 -9.25 -7.40
N TRP A 77 14.64 -8.46 -7.66
CA TRP A 77 14.58 -7.11 -8.25
C TRP A 77 13.92 -5.96 -7.48
N CYS A 78 13.08 -6.20 -6.47
CA CYS A 78 12.53 -5.10 -5.67
C CYS A 78 13.60 -4.55 -4.70
N LYS A 79 14.21 -3.40 -5.05
CA LYS A 79 15.20 -2.71 -4.21
C LYS A 79 14.57 -1.53 -3.47
N LEU A 80 13.72 -1.85 -2.51
CA LEU A 80 13.19 -0.85 -1.58
C LEU A 80 14.26 -0.51 -0.52
N LEU A 81 14.59 0.78 -0.37
CA LEU A 81 15.46 1.28 0.70
C LEU A 81 14.69 1.55 1.98
N GLY A 82 13.42 1.93 1.87
CA GLY A 82 12.57 2.22 3.01
C GLY A 82 11.12 2.39 2.62
N TYR A 83 10.27 2.21 3.62
CA TYR A 83 8.82 2.31 3.53
C TYR A 83 8.34 3.21 4.67
N ALA A 84 7.57 4.24 4.36
CA ALA A 84 6.81 4.98 5.37
C ALA A 84 5.33 4.95 5.08
N CYS A 85 4.54 4.87 6.15
CA CYS A 85 3.12 5.13 6.05
C CYS A 85 2.89 6.62 5.78
N TRP A 86 2.00 6.93 4.84
CA TRP A 86 1.57 8.29 4.59
C TRP A 86 0.62 8.76 5.72
N GLY A 87 0.78 10.01 6.17
CA GLY A 87 -0.12 10.66 7.15
C GLY A 87 0.25 10.49 8.63
N GLN A 88 1.39 9.88 8.96
CA GLN A 88 1.87 9.74 10.35
C GLN A 88 2.75 10.91 10.83
N LEU A 89 3.05 11.88 9.97
CA LEU A 89 3.87 13.07 10.24
C LEU A 89 3.06 14.34 10.01
#